data_AF-A0A959KWB0-F1
#
_entry.id   AF-A0A959KWB0-F1
#
_cell.length_a   1.000
_cell.length_b   1.000
_cell.length_c   1.000
_cell.angle_alpha   90.00
_cell.angle_beta   90.00
_cell.angle_gamma   90.00
#
_symmetry.space_group_name_H-M   'P 1'
#
loop_
_entity.id
_entity.type
_entity.pdbx_description
1 polymer ?
#
loop_
_entity_poly.entity_id
_entity_poly.type
_entity_poly.pdbx_seq_one_letter_code
_entity_poly.pdbx_strand_id
1 'polypeptide(L)'
;MTEPGTLDHLAAILLGIILPYASLKRGQLTMGDRPLESQLKVVFYRINSLFQWILTAAVLAIWLYRDRTLGSLGLQWPRWEPSTTVFTLTLGFVLAYSVDTYRQVATPAARERTRRQWRERTPFMPASPREFRHFLLVALTAGFCEELLFRGFLINYLAWYLEPTPTGLVLSITLPALVFSLVHIYQGWEAVAKIALLAVIFGGLFVLTGSLLIPIVLHLAVDAFGG
;
A
#
# COMPACT_ATOMS: atom_id res chain seq x y z
N MET A 1 17.67 15.01 0.33
CA MET A 1 16.85 15.23 -0.89
C MET A 1 17.04 16.69 -1.31
N THR A 2 16.94 17.01 -2.61
CA THR A 2 16.90 18.42 -3.07
C THR A 2 15.53 19.04 -2.78
N GLU A 3 15.41 20.37 -2.77
CA GLU A 3 14.14 21.06 -2.55
C GLU A 3 13.01 20.58 -3.49
N PRO A 4 11.78 20.33 -2.97
CA PRO A 4 10.65 19.92 -3.79
C PRO A 4 10.26 21.09 -4.69
N GLY A 5 10.09 20.81 -5.98
CA GLY A 5 9.66 21.80 -6.95
C GLY A 5 8.16 21.73 -7.23
N THR A 6 7.69 22.54 -8.18
CA THR A 6 6.28 22.57 -8.60
C THR A 6 5.74 21.18 -8.97
N LEU A 7 6.51 20.36 -9.68
CA LEU A 7 6.08 19.01 -10.05
C LEU A 7 5.94 18.07 -8.85
N ASP A 8 6.78 18.23 -7.82
CA ASP A 8 6.65 17.46 -6.57
C ASP A 8 5.37 17.84 -5.84
N HIS A 9 5.06 19.14 -5.76
CA HIS A 9 3.80 19.61 -5.16
C HIS A 9 2.58 19.06 -5.88
N LEU A 10 2.58 19.08 -7.21
CA LEU A 10 1.49 18.55 -8.02
C LEU A 10 1.33 17.03 -7.81
N ALA A 11 2.42 16.28 -7.77
CA ALA A 11 2.39 14.85 -7.48
C ALA A 11 1.89 14.56 -6.05
N ALA A 12 2.34 15.33 -5.05
CA ALA A 12 1.90 15.19 -3.67
C ALA A 12 0.40 15.51 -3.49
N ILE A 13 -0.10 16.56 -4.15
CA ILE A 13 -1.55 16.90 -4.15
C ILE A 13 -2.36 15.82 -4.89
N LEU A 14 -1.85 15.32 -6.01
CA LEU A 14 -2.50 14.26 -6.77
C LEU A 14 -2.66 12.99 -5.94
N LEU A 15 -1.57 12.52 -5.32
CA LEU A 15 -1.52 11.28 -4.53
C LEU A 15 -2.20 11.44 -3.16
N GLY A 16 -2.01 12.58 -2.50
CA GLY A 16 -2.47 12.84 -1.13
C GLY A 16 -3.91 13.30 -1.03
N ILE A 17 -4.48 13.90 -2.08
CA ILE A 17 -5.79 14.56 -2.04
C ILE A 17 -6.69 14.14 -3.20
N ILE A 18 -6.27 14.38 -4.46
CA ILE A 18 -7.17 14.23 -5.63
C ILE A 18 -7.58 12.78 -5.84
N LEU A 19 -6.61 11.85 -5.90
CA LEU A 19 -6.90 10.43 -6.12
C LEU A 19 -7.66 9.80 -4.94
N PRO A 20 -7.28 10.06 -3.66
CA PRO A 20 -8.06 9.59 -2.53
C PRO A 20 -9.51 10.07 -2.56
N TYR A 21 -9.72 11.36 -2.83
CA TYR A 21 -11.07 11.92 -2.92
C TYR A 21 -11.90 11.27 -4.04
N ALA A 22 -11.30 11.10 -5.22
CA ALA A 22 -11.96 10.44 -6.35
C ALA A 22 -12.30 8.98 -6.04
N SER A 23 -11.39 8.26 -5.36
CA SER A 23 -11.59 6.87 -4.93
C SER A 23 -12.75 6.75 -3.94
N LEU A 24 -12.80 7.61 -2.92
CA LEU A 24 -13.87 7.62 -1.92
C LEU A 24 -15.25 7.84 -2.54
N LYS A 25 -15.36 8.74 -3.52
CA LYS A 25 -16.62 8.99 -4.24
C LYS A 25 -17.05 7.80 -5.11
N ARG A 26 -16.13 7.16 -5.81
CA ARG A 26 -16.43 6.03 -6.73
C ARG A 26 -16.68 4.73 -5.98
N GLY A 27 -15.97 4.47 -4.88
CA GLY A 27 -16.13 3.27 -4.06
C GLY A 27 -17.53 3.13 -3.45
N GLN A 28 -18.22 4.25 -3.21
CA GLN A 28 -19.60 4.28 -2.72
C GLN A 28 -20.65 3.93 -3.80
N LEU A 29 -20.30 4.01 -5.08
CA LEU A 29 -21.26 3.95 -6.20
C LEU A 29 -21.27 2.62 -6.97
N THR A 30 -20.31 1.73 -6.76
CA THR A 30 -20.02 0.64 -7.73
C THR A 30 -20.16 -0.79 -7.18
N MET A 31 -20.47 -0.98 -5.89
CA MET A 31 -20.65 -2.33 -5.31
C MET A 31 -22.12 -2.75 -5.40
N GLY A 32 -22.56 -3.18 -6.59
CA GLY A 32 -23.87 -3.82 -6.77
C GLY A 32 -23.84 -5.29 -6.33
N ASP A 33 -25.00 -5.86 -6.01
CA ASP A 33 -25.16 -7.21 -5.42
C ASP A 33 -24.72 -8.40 -6.30
N ARG A 34 -24.20 -8.15 -7.52
CA ARG A 34 -23.84 -9.22 -8.46
C ARG A 34 -22.33 -9.47 -8.49
N PRO A 35 -21.89 -10.74 -8.42
CA PRO A 35 -20.49 -11.09 -8.61
C PRO A 35 -19.98 -10.58 -9.95
N LEU A 36 -18.82 -9.93 -9.96
CA LEU A 36 -18.16 -9.50 -11.19
C LEU A 36 -17.82 -10.73 -12.04
N GLU A 37 -18.13 -10.66 -13.33
CA GLU A 37 -17.74 -11.70 -14.28
C GLU A 37 -16.21 -11.84 -14.33
N SER A 38 -15.73 -13.07 -14.52
CA SER A 38 -14.30 -13.40 -14.51
C SER A 38 -13.48 -12.53 -15.49
N GLN A 39 -14.01 -12.26 -16.69
CA GLN A 39 -13.35 -11.40 -17.67
C GLN A 39 -13.23 -9.96 -17.18
N LEU A 40 -14.29 -9.43 -16.57
CA LEU A 40 -14.32 -8.06 -16.04
C LEU A 40 -13.35 -7.88 -14.87
N LYS A 41 -13.20 -8.89 -13.99
CA LYS A 41 -12.15 -8.89 -12.94
C LYS A 41 -10.75 -8.79 -13.52
N VAL A 42 -10.44 -9.59 -14.56
CA VAL A 42 -9.11 -9.56 -15.19
C VAL A 42 -8.84 -8.21 -15.87
N VAL A 43 -9.85 -7.61 -16.52
CA VAL A 43 -9.73 -6.25 -17.07
C VAL A 43 -9.49 -5.23 -15.97
N PHE A 44 -10.24 -5.31 -14.87
CA PHE A 44 -10.06 -4.45 -13.70
C PHE A 44 -8.65 -4.54 -13.13
N TYR A 45 -8.12 -5.75 -12.93
CA TYR A 45 -6.74 -5.98 -12.49
C TYR A 45 -5.70 -5.32 -13.38
N ARG A 46 -5.85 -5.45 -14.70
CA ARG A 46 -4.91 -4.89 -15.69
C ARG A 46 -4.95 -3.37 -15.70
N ILE A 47 -6.15 -2.79 -15.69
CA ILE A 47 -6.32 -1.33 -15.69
C ILE A 47 -5.76 -0.73 -14.40
N ASN A 48 -6.04 -1.35 -13.24
CA ASN A 48 -5.51 -0.90 -11.96
C ASN A 48 -3.97 -0.95 -11.95
N SER A 49 -3.40 -2.07 -12.40
CA SER A 49 -1.94 -2.24 -12.48
C SER A 49 -1.30 -1.22 -13.42
N LEU A 50 -1.89 -1.00 -14.61
CA LEU A 50 -1.39 0.00 -15.56
C LEU A 50 -1.43 1.41 -14.97
N PHE A 51 -2.52 1.77 -14.30
CA PHE A 51 -2.67 3.07 -13.66
C PHE A 51 -1.61 3.31 -12.58
N GLN A 52 -1.34 2.32 -11.73
CA GLN A 52 -0.27 2.38 -10.72
C GLN A 52 1.12 2.56 -11.35
N TRP A 53 1.40 1.86 -12.46
CA TRP A 53 2.66 2.02 -13.18
C TRP A 53 2.79 3.40 -13.84
N ILE A 54 1.72 3.96 -14.39
CA ILE A 54 1.73 5.32 -14.95
C ILE A 54 2.08 6.35 -13.87
N LEU A 55 1.45 6.26 -12.69
CA LEU A 55 1.76 7.15 -11.56
C LEU A 55 3.19 6.98 -11.07
N THR A 56 3.65 5.74 -10.92
CA THR A 56 5.01 5.41 -10.50
C THR A 56 6.04 5.93 -11.49
N ALA A 57 5.81 5.75 -12.80
CA ALA A 57 6.67 6.27 -13.85
C ALA A 57 6.71 7.81 -13.84
N ALA A 58 5.57 8.48 -13.60
CA ALA A 58 5.52 9.93 -13.49
C ALA A 58 6.34 10.43 -12.28
N VAL A 59 6.17 9.81 -11.11
CA VAL A 59 6.96 10.16 -9.91
C VAL A 59 8.45 9.88 -10.12
N LEU A 60 8.82 8.74 -10.71
CA LEU A 60 10.21 8.43 -11.04
C LEU A 60 10.81 9.46 -12.02
N ALA A 61 10.06 9.85 -13.04
CA ALA A 61 10.50 10.86 -14.00
C ALA A 61 10.73 12.22 -13.32
N ILE A 62 9.80 12.66 -12.46
CA ILE A 62 9.94 13.88 -11.65
C ILE A 62 11.17 13.79 -10.75
N TRP A 63 11.37 12.64 -10.10
CA TRP A 63 12.47 12.40 -9.17
C TRP A 63 13.84 12.48 -9.86
N LEU A 64 13.98 11.77 -10.98
CA LEU A 64 15.21 11.72 -11.77
C LEU A 64 15.50 13.05 -12.48
N TYR A 65 14.47 13.76 -12.95
CA TYR A 65 14.61 15.11 -13.55
C TYR A 65 15.20 16.13 -12.56
N ARG A 66 15.09 15.88 -11.25
CA ARG A 66 15.64 16.73 -10.18
C ARG A 66 17.00 16.24 -9.66
N ASP A 67 17.67 15.37 -10.41
CA ASP A 67 18.96 14.76 -10.09
C ASP A 67 18.96 14.01 -8.73
N ARG A 68 17.80 13.52 -8.30
CA ARG A 68 17.69 12.76 -7.06
C ARG A 68 17.97 11.28 -7.35
N THR A 69 18.78 10.67 -6.48
CA THR A 69 19.13 9.26 -6.63
C THR A 69 17.95 8.35 -6.30
N LEU A 70 17.86 7.21 -6.96
CA LEU A 70 16.87 6.17 -6.63
C LEU A 70 17.08 5.61 -5.20
N GLY A 71 18.32 5.60 -4.71
CA GLY A 71 18.62 5.22 -3.34
C GLY A 71 17.95 6.14 -2.31
N SER A 72 17.91 7.46 -2.56
CA SER A 72 17.19 8.40 -1.68
C SER A 72 15.66 8.25 -1.73
N LEU A 73 15.12 7.66 -2.80
CA LEU A 73 13.72 7.24 -2.87
C LEU A 73 13.46 5.92 -2.11
N GLY A 74 14.53 5.24 -1.69
CA GLY A 74 14.46 3.95 -0.99
C GLY A 74 14.74 2.72 -1.84
N LEU A 75 15.08 2.89 -3.13
CA LEU A 75 15.52 1.79 -4.00
C LEU A 75 17.02 1.53 -3.82
N GLN A 76 17.37 1.06 -2.62
CA GLN A 76 18.71 0.67 -2.22
C GLN A 76 18.63 -0.53 -1.26
N TRP A 77 19.76 -1.20 -1.05
CA TRP A 77 19.84 -2.24 -0.02
C TRP A 77 19.58 -1.64 1.36
N PRO A 78 18.80 -2.32 2.22
CA PRO A 78 18.54 -1.85 3.58
C PRO A 78 19.84 -1.76 4.36
N ARG A 79 19.94 -0.71 5.17
CA ARG A 79 21.03 -0.57 6.12
C ARG A 79 20.77 -1.55 7.26
N TRP A 80 21.48 -2.67 7.23
CA TRP A 80 21.44 -3.70 8.27
C TRP A 80 22.30 -3.30 9.47
N GLU A 81 22.02 -2.15 10.07
CA GLU A 81 22.42 -1.99 11.46
C GLU A 81 21.50 -2.90 12.28
N PRO A 82 22.03 -3.76 13.19
CA PRO A 82 21.21 -4.62 14.03
C PRO A 82 20.30 -3.80 14.95
N SER A 83 19.20 -3.29 14.43
CA SER A 83 18.19 -2.62 15.23
C SER A 83 17.22 -3.69 15.69
N THR A 84 17.27 -3.99 16.99
CA THR A 84 16.23 -4.78 17.67
C THR A 84 14.84 -4.30 17.25
N THR A 85 14.67 -3.00 17.02
CA THR A 85 13.45 -2.37 16.51
C THR A 85 12.98 -2.94 15.17
N VAL A 86 13.83 -2.99 14.12
CA VAL A 86 13.41 -3.53 12.81
C VAL A 86 13.04 -5.01 12.93
N PHE A 87 13.81 -5.78 13.69
CA PHE A 87 13.51 -7.18 13.94
C PHE A 87 12.18 -7.35 14.69
N THR A 88 11.96 -6.61 15.78
CA THR A 88 10.74 -6.65 16.59
C THR A 88 9.52 -6.20 15.78
N LEU A 89 9.63 -5.14 14.98
CA LEU A 89 8.53 -4.68 14.11
C LEU A 89 8.18 -5.72 13.05
N THR A 90 9.19 -6.29 12.38
CA THR A 90 8.99 -7.29 11.33
C THR A 90 8.41 -8.58 11.90
N LEU A 91 9.00 -9.11 12.98
CA LEU A 91 8.51 -10.32 13.64
C LEU A 91 7.12 -10.12 14.24
N GLY A 92 6.90 -9.00 14.92
CA GLY A 92 5.60 -8.64 15.49
C GLY A 92 4.52 -8.56 14.41
N PHE A 93 4.84 -7.95 13.26
CA PHE A 93 3.95 -7.92 12.10
C PHE A 93 3.66 -9.34 11.56
N VAL A 94 4.68 -10.15 11.30
CA VAL A 94 4.51 -11.52 10.77
C VAL A 94 3.65 -12.37 11.72
N LEU A 95 3.90 -12.30 13.03
CA LEU A 95 3.11 -13.03 14.03
C LEU A 95 1.67 -12.53 14.08
N ALA A 96 1.45 -11.21 14.12
CA ALA A 96 0.12 -10.61 14.15
C ALA A 96 -0.69 -11.00 12.91
N TYR A 97 -0.08 -10.90 11.72
CA TYR A 97 -0.72 -11.28 10.46
C TYR A 97 -1.02 -12.78 10.43
N SER A 98 -0.07 -13.63 10.84
CA SER A 98 -0.28 -15.08 10.91
C SER A 98 -1.43 -15.47 11.84
N VAL A 99 -1.55 -14.81 13.00
CA VAL A 99 -2.65 -15.02 13.94
C VAL A 99 -3.98 -14.55 13.35
N ASP A 100 -4.01 -13.40 12.68
CA ASP A 100 -5.21 -12.88 12.02
C ASP A 100 -5.68 -13.82 10.90
N THR A 101 -4.78 -14.23 10.00
CA THR A 101 -5.06 -15.21 8.94
C THR A 101 -5.56 -16.53 9.52
N TYR A 102 -4.89 -17.05 10.55
CA TYR A 102 -5.32 -18.27 11.23
C TYR A 102 -6.75 -18.14 11.78
N ARG A 103 -7.07 -17.03 12.46
CA ARG A 103 -8.43 -16.79 13.00
C ARG A 103 -9.49 -16.74 11.90
N GLN A 104 -9.16 -16.23 10.71
CA GLN A 104 -10.07 -16.17 9.58
C GLN A 104 -10.33 -17.55 8.94
N VAL A 105 -9.37 -18.48 9.01
CA VAL A 105 -9.47 -19.79 8.32
C VAL A 105 -9.57 -21.00 9.25
N ALA A 106 -9.44 -20.83 10.56
CA ALA A 106 -9.37 -21.95 11.51
C ALA A 106 -10.67 -22.76 11.60
N THR A 107 -11.83 -22.12 11.51
CA THR A 107 -13.13 -22.79 11.70
C THR A 107 -14.02 -22.66 10.46
N PRO A 108 -14.96 -23.60 10.21
CA PRO A 108 -15.93 -23.47 9.11
C PRO A 108 -16.73 -22.16 9.19
N ALA A 109 -17.13 -21.74 10.40
CA ALA A 109 -17.86 -20.50 10.63
C ALA A 109 -17.01 -19.24 10.31
N ALA A 110 -15.72 -19.26 10.62
CA ALA A 110 -14.81 -18.18 10.27
C ALA A 110 -14.62 -18.08 8.75
N ARG A 111 -14.40 -19.22 8.07
CA ARG A 111 -14.27 -19.27 6.60
C ARG A 111 -15.51 -18.73 5.89
N GLU A 112 -16.70 -19.08 6.37
CA GLU A 112 -17.95 -18.59 5.80
C GLU A 112 -18.10 -17.08 6.01
N ARG A 113 -17.74 -16.57 7.19
CA ARG A 113 -17.72 -15.12 7.46
C ARG A 113 -16.78 -14.39 6.50
N THR A 114 -15.55 -14.87 6.33
CA THR A 114 -14.57 -14.27 5.41
C THR A 114 -15.07 -14.31 3.97
N ARG A 115 -15.59 -15.45 3.50
CA ARG A 115 -16.18 -15.57 2.16
C ARG A 115 -17.34 -14.62 1.93
N ARG A 116 -18.21 -14.44 2.92
CA ARG A 116 -19.32 -13.49 2.85
C ARG A 116 -18.82 -12.06 2.75
N GLN A 117 -17.86 -11.67 3.58
CA GLN A 117 -17.23 -10.34 3.50
C GLN A 117 -16.58 -10.10 2.13
N TRP A 118 -15.93 -11.10 1.56
CA TRP A 118 -15.35 -10.99 0.21
C TRP A 118 -16.42 -10.74 -0.85
N ARG A 119 -17.52 -11.48 -0.82
CA ARG A 119 -18.64 -11.30 -1.76
C ARG A 119 -19.29 -9.92 -1.64
N GLU A 120 -19.49 -9.43 -0.42
CA GLU A 120 -20.18 -8.17 -0.16
C GLU A 120 -19.30 -6.94 -0.42
N ARG A 121 -18.01 -6.99 -0.08
CA ARG A 121 -17.16 -5.79 -0.03
C ARG A 121 -16.03 -5.78 -1.05
N THR A 122 -15.63 -6.94 -1.53
CA THR A 122 -14.52 -7.10 -2.49
C THR A 122 -14.89 -8.10 -3.59
N PRO A 123 -15.97 -7.83 -4.37
CA PRO A 123 -16.46 -8.75 -5.40
C PRO A 123 -15.44 -9.01 -6.52
N PHE A 124 -14.35 -8.23 -6.54
CA PHE A 124 -13.21 -8.39 -7.44
C PHE A 124 -12.17 -9.40 -6.95
N MET A 125 -12.31 -10.03 -5.77
CA MET A 125 -11.37 -11.07 -5.31
C MET A 125 -11.36 -12.29 -6.26
N PRO A 126 -10.20 -12.95 -6.46
CA PRO A 126 -10.10 -14.08 -7.37
C PRO A 126 -10.88 -15.29 -6.83
N ALA A 127 -11.67 -15.93 -7.69
CA ALA A 127 -12.46 -17.12 -7.36
C ALA A 127 -12.04 -18.38 -8.12
N SER A 128 -11.02 -18.27 -8.97
CA SER A 128 -10.49 -19.37 -9.77
C SER A 128 -8.96 -19.28 -9.90
N PRO A 129 -8.25 -20.39 -10.19
CA PRO A 129 -6.80 -20.36 -10.40
C PRO A 129 -6.37 -19.41 -11.53
N ARG A 130 -7.22 -19.21 -12.54
CA ARG A 130 -6.97 -18.24 -13.62
C ARG A 130 -7.02 -16.81 -13.12
N GLU A 131 -8.04 -16.45 -12.36
CA GLU A 131 -8.16 -15.12 -11.74
C GLU A 131 -7.00 -14.88 -10.77
N PHE A 132 -6.66 -15.87 -9.95
CA PHE A 132 -5.58 -15.77 -8.97
C PHE A 132 -4.23 -15.45 -9.62
N ARG A 133 -3.89 -16.07 -10.76
CA ARG A 133 -2.65 -15.72 -11.50
C ARG A 133 -2.61 -14.26 -11.94
N HIS A 134 -3.74 -13.68 -12.35
CA HIS A 134 -3.81 -12.27 -12.70
C HIS A 134 -3.81 -11.37 -11.46
N PHE A 135 -4.42 -11.83 -10.37
CA PHE A 135 -4.40 -11.14 -9.08
C PHE A 135 -2.99 -11.08 -8.49
N LEU A 136 -2.16 -12.12 -8.64
CA LEU A 136 -0.74 -12.07 -8.25
C LEU A 136 0.04 -10.97 -8.98
N LEU A 137 -0.31 -10.65 -10.23
CA LEU A 137 0.30 -9.50 -10.94
C LEU A 137 -0.13 -8.17 -10.31
N VAL A 138 -1.35 -8.09 -9.78
CA VAL A 138 -1.81 -6.93 -9.02
C VAL A 138 -1.04 -6.84 -7.71
N ALA A 139 -0.91 -7.94 -6.95
CA ALA A 139 -0.14 -7.97 -5.70
C ALA A 139 1.32 -7.53 -5.91
N LEU A 140 1.96 -7.99 -6.99
CA LEU A 140 3.31 -7.55 -7.39
C LEU A 140 3.36 -6.07 -7.75
N THR A 141 2.38 -5.60 -8.51
CA THR A 141 2.34 -4.20 -8.96
C THR A 141 2.03 -3.26 -7.80
N ALA A 142 1.02 -3.56 -7.00
CA ALA A 142 0.61 -2.77 -5.84
C ALA A 142 1.72 -2.76 -4.79
N GLY A 143 2.25 -3.93 -4.43
CA GLY A 143 3.35 -4.04 -3.46
C GLY A 143 4.59 -3.23 -3.84
N PHE A 144 4.91 -3.08 -5.14
CA PHE A 144 6.00 -2.21 -5.58
C PHE A 144 5.58 -0.74 -5.69
N CYS A 145 4.55 -0.45 -6.49
CA CYS A 145 4.14 0.90 -6.85
C CYS A 145 3.63 1.68 -5.63
N GLU A 146 2.82 1.06 -4.77
CA GLU A 146 2.25 1.74 -3.61
C GLU A 146 3.31 2.04 -2.55
N GLU A 147 4.28 1.14 -2.34
CA GLU A 147 5.41 1.41 -1.46
C GLU A 147 6.27 2.56 -2.01
N LEU A 148 6.55 2.58 -3.32
CA LEU A 148 7.30 3.67 -3.94
C LEU A 148 6.56 5.01 -3.86
N LEU A 149 5.26 5.04 -4.15
CA LEU A 149 4.46 6.27 -4.15
C LEU A 149 4.22 6.81 -2.74
N PHE A 150 3.84 5.95 -1.79
CA PHE A 150 3.48 6.39 -0.44
C PHE A 150 4.68 6.48 0.50
N ARG A 151 5.59 5.51 0.47
CA ARG A 151 6.74 5.48 1.39
C ARG A 151 7.93 6.16 0.74
N GLY A 152 8.28 5.76 -0.47
CA GLY A 152 9.39 6.37 -1.20
C GLY A 152 9.17 7.87 -1.44
N PHE A 153 8.04 8.26 -2.01
CA PHE A 153 7.79 9.64 -2.39
C PHE A 153 7.12 10.48 -1.28
N LEU A 154 5.91 10.12 -0.82
CA LEU A 154 5.17 10.98 0.12
C LEU A 154 5.85 11.14 1.49
N ILE A 155 6.46 10.08 2.06
CA ILE A 155 7.21 10.23 3.32
C ILE A 155 8.39 11.17 3.13
N ASN A 156 9.22 10.98 2.09
CA ASN A 156 10.35 11.89 1.82
C ASN A 156 9.90 13.34 1.55
N TYR A 157 8.79 13.53 0.82
CA TYR A 157 8.23 14.85 0.53
C TYR A 157 7.80 15.56 1.83
N LEU A 158 7.08 14.88 2.72
CA LEU A 158 6.66 15.45 4.00
C LEU A 158 7.82 15.62 4.98
N ALA A 159 8.75 14.67 5.00
CA ALA A 159 9.93 14.69 5.85
C ALA A 159 10.75 15.96 5.61
N TRP A 160 10.90 16.39 4.37
CA TRP A 160 11.57 17.66 4.11
C TRP A 160 10.87 18.83 4.82
N TYR A 161 9.54 18.97 4.75
CA TYR A 161 8.90 20.10 5.43
C TYR A 161 8.80 19.99 6.96
N LEU A 162 8.86 18.78 7.52
CA LEU A 162 8.50 18.52 8.92
C LEU A 162 9.68 18.11 9.82
N GLU A 163 10.74 17.52 9.26
CA GLU A 163 11.96 17.17 9.99
C GLU A 163 12.81 18.40 10.31
N PRO A 164 13.67 18.37 11.36
CA PRO A 164 14.14 17.20 12.11
C PRO A 164 13.40 16.91 13.43
N THR A 165 12.20 17.47 13.63
CA THR A 165 11.49 17.25 14.91
C THR A 165 10.95 15.81 15.03
N PRO A 166 10.91 15.22 16.25
CA PRO A 166 10.29 13.90 16.45
C PRO A 166 8.83 13.87 15.98
N THR A 167 8.09 14.95 16.23
CA THR A 167 6.70 15.11 15.75
C THR A 167 6.64 15.11 14.22
N GLY A 168 7.57 15.81 13.56
CA GLY A 168 7.61 15.87 12.11
C GLY A 168 7.92 14.52 11.46
N LEU A 169 8.81 13.74 12.06
CA LEU A 169 9.05 12.36 11.62
C LEU A 169 7.78 11.51 11.73
N VAL A 170 7.09 11.56 12.88
CA VAL A 170 5.83 10.83 13.10
C VAL A 170 4.77 11.24 12.09
N LEU A 171 4.62 12.54 11.82
CA LEU A 171 3.64 13.04 10.85
C LEU A 171 3.98 12.61 9.41
N SER A 172 5.26 12.59 9.06
CA SER A 172 5.73 12.16 7.74
C SER A 172 5.38 10.70 7.45
N ILE A 173 5.31 9.85 8.49
CA ILE A 173 4.89 8.44 8.38
C ILE A 173 3.36 8.32 8.45
N THR A 174 2.71 8.97 9.41
CA THR A 174 1.29 8.74 9.73
C THR A 174 0.33 9.40 8.76
N LEU A 175 0.67 10.54 8.16
CA LEU A 175 -0.21 11.20 7.17
C LEU A 175 -0.35 10.38 5.89
N PRO A 176 0.72 9.88 5.24
CA PRO A 176 0.58 8.99 4.10
C PRO A 176 -0.14 7.68 4.47
N ALA A 177 0.11 7.12 5.65
CA ALA A 177 -0.57 5.92 6.14
C ALA A 177 -2.08 6.13 6.31
N LEU A 178 -2.50 7.29 6.83
CA LEU A 178 -3.91 7.64 6.96
C LEU A 178 -4.57 7.74 5.58
N VAL A 179 -3.97 8.48 4.65
CA VAL A 179 -4.48 8.61 3.28
C VAL A 179 -4.59 7.24 2.61
N PHE A 180 -3.52 6.43 2.70
CA PHE A 180 -3.48 5.08 2.15
C PHE A 180 -4.57 4.17 2.73
N SER A 181 -4.80 4.22 4.04
CA SER A 181 -5.84 3.39 4.67
C SER A 181 -7.27 3.83 4.33
N LEU A 182 -7.53 5.15 4.25
CA LEU A 182 -8.87 5.68 4.01
C LEU A 182 -9.39 5.36 2.61
N VAL A 183 -8.52 5.27 1.59
CA VAL A 183 -8.97 4.87 0.25
C VAL A 183 -9.50 3.43 0.19
N HIS A 184 -9.23 2.63 1.23
CA HIS A 184 -9.72 1.27 1.40
C HIS A 184 -11.02 1.17 2.20
N ILE A 185 -11.70 2.30 2.48
CA ILE A 185 -12.93 2.31 3.29
C ILE A 185 -14.04 1.41 2.73
N TYR A 186 -14.03 1.12 1.43
CA TYR A 186 -14.97 0.20 0.80
C TYR A 186 -14.86 -1.24 1.35
N GLN A 187 -13.71 -1.62 1.94
CA GLN A 187 -13.52 -2.90 2.64
C GLN A 187 -14.12 -2.89 4.08
N GLY A 188 -14.48 -1.70 4.58
CA GLY A 188 -15.02 -1.43 5.90
C GLY A 188 -13.98 -0.96 6.91
N TRP A 189 -14.45 -0.33 8.00
CA TRP A 189 -13.60 0.30 9.01
C TRP A 189 -12.61 -0.62 9.71
N GLU A 190 -12.94 -1.90 9.88
CA GLU A 190 -12.01 -2.89 10.44
C GLU A 190 -10.78 -3.06 9.52
N ALA A 191 -10.99 -3.13 8.20
CA ALA A 191 -9.90 -3.22 7.23
C ALA A 191 -9.08 -1.92 7.22
N VAL A 192 -9.72 -0.75 7.28
CA VAL A 192 -9.02 0.54 7.37
C VAL A 192 -8.09 0.58 8.59
N ALA A 193 -8.58 0.17 9.77
CA ALA A 193 -7.75 0.14 10.98
C ALA A 193 -6.54 -0.81 10.84
N LYS A 194 -6.74 -2.01 10.27
CA LYS A 194 -5.65 -2.95 9.98
C LYS A 194 -4.65 -2.34 9.01
N ILE A 195 -5.12 -1.82 7.87
CA ILE A 195 -4.28 -1.22 6.82
C ILE A 195 -3.50 0.00 7.36
N ALA A 196 -4.12 0.84 8.19
CA ALA A 196 -3.45 1.98 8.82
C ALA A 196 -2.28 1.53 9.70
N LEU A 197 -2.49 0.51 10.53
CA LEU A 197 -1.42 -0.08 11.36
C LEU A 197 -0.29 -0.64 10.48
N LEU A 198 -0.62 -1.38 9.42
CA LEU A 198 0.38 -1.92 8.49
C LEU A 198 1.16 -0.82 7.79
N ALA A 199 0.47 0.22 7.32
CA ALA A 199 1.10 1.34 6.63
C ALA A 199 2.06 2.12 7.53
N VAL A 200 1.73 2.29 8.83
CA VAL A 200 2.64 2.87 9.82
C VAL A 200 3.85 1.98 10.06
N ILE A 201 3.67 0.66 10.22
CA ILE A 201 4.78 -0.28 10.39
C ILE A 201 5.72 -0.24 9.18
N PHE A 202 5.16 -0.26 7.96
CA PHE A 202 5.95 -0.24 6.73
C PHE A 202 6.67 1.10 6.53
N GLY A 203 6.03 2.22 6.85
CA GLY A 203 6.68 3.53 6.85
C GLY A 203 7.83 3.61 7.88
N GLY A 204 7.64 3.04 9.07
CA GLY A 204 8.69 2.90 10.08
C GLY A 204 9.86 2.04 9.60
N LEU A 205 9.59 0.87 9.00
CA LEU A 205 10.61 0.01 8.40
C LEU A 205 11.39 0.74 7.31
N PHE A 206 10.70 1.49 6.45
CA PHE A 206 11.33 2.31 5.41
C PHE A 206 12.27 3.36 6.02
N VAL A 207 11.80 4.17 6.97
CA VAL A 207 12.63 5.21 7.60
C VAL A 207 13.84 4.60 8.32
N LEU A 208 13.64 3.51 9.08
CA LEU A 208 14.70 2.88 9.86
C LEU A 208 15.78 2.23 8.99
N THR A 209 15.40 1.66 7.85
CA THR A 209 16.33 0.92 6.98
C THR A 209 16.83 1.74 5.79
N GLY A 210 16.15 2.84 5.47
CA GLY A 210 16.33 3.62 4.25
C GLY A 210 15.98 2.84 2.98
N SER A 211 15.23 1.74 3.06
CA SER A 211 14.96 0.84 1.94
C SER A 211 13.50 0.43 1.84
N LEU A 212 12.99 0.43 0.62
CA LEU A 212 11.66 -0.08 0.30
C LEU A 212 11.62 -1.59 0.11
N LEU A 213 12.77 -2.26 -0.01
CA LEU A 213 12.80 -3.69 -0.35
C LEU A 213 12.05 -4.55 0.69
N ILE A 214 12.21 -4.23 1.98
CA ILE A 214 11.52 -4.94 3.05
C ILE A 214 9.99 -4.66 3.00
N PRO A 215 9.52 -3.40 3.03
CA PRO A 215 8.10 -3.10 2.84
C PRO A 215 7.48 -3.72 1.58
N ILE A 216 8.16 -3.68 0.43
CA ILE A 216 7.67 -4.24 -0.84
C ILE A 216 7.41 -5.75 -0.71
N VAL A 217 8.36 -6.49 -0.14
CA VAL A 217 8.23 -7.95 0.04
C VAL A 217 7.09 -8.26 1.03
N LEU A 218 6.99 -7.52 2.14
CA LEU A 218 5.92 -7.73 3.12
C LEU A 218 4.55 -7.39 2.53
N HIS A 219 4.42 -6.29 1.78
CA HIS A 219 3.18 -5.89 1.12
C HIS A 219 2.75 -6.92 0.08
N LEU A 220 3.65 -7.33 -0.80
CA LEU A 220 3.40 -8.41 -1.77
C LEU A 220 2.87 -9.67 -1.08
N ALA A 221 3.49 -10.07 0.04
CA ALA A 221 3.05 -11.24 0.79
C ALA A 221 1.64 -11.05 1.36
N VAL A 222 1.33 -9.89 1.95
CA VAL A 222 -0.01 -9.58 2.47
C VAL A 222 -1.07 -9.69 1.38
N ASP A 223 -0.82 -9.12 0.21
CA ASP A 223 -1.77 -9.16 -0.90
C ASP A 223 -1.92 -10.57 -1.45
N ALA A 224 -0.81 -11.28 -1.65
CA ALA A 224 -0.83 -12.64 -2.20
C ALA A 224 -1.51 -13.66 -1.28
N PHE A 225 -1.36 -13.53 0.05
CA PHE A 225 -2.03 -14.38 1.03
C PHE A 225 -3.46 -13.93 1.36
N GLY A 226 -3.76 -12.64 1.17
CA GLY A 226 -5.11 -12.10 1.30
C GLY A 226 -6.03 -12.46 0.13
N GLY A 227 -5.43 -12.64 -1.06
CA GLY A 227 -6.03 -13.09 -2.33
C GLY A 227 -6.61 -14.49 -2.30
#